data_AF-A0A925DCG9-F1
#
_entry.id   AF-A0A925DCG9-F1
#
_cell.length_a   1.000
_cell.length_b   1.000
_cell.length_c   1.000
_cell.angle_alpha   90.00
_cell.angle_beta   90.00
_cell.angle_gamma   90.00
#
_symmetry.space_group_name_H-M   'P 1'
#
loop_
_entity.id
_entity.type
_entity.pdbx_description
1 polymer ?
#
loop_
_entity_poly.entity_id
_entity_poly.type
_entity_poly.pdbx_seq_one_letter_code
_entity_poly.pdbx_strand_id
1 'polypeptide(L)'
;WVIKTNQFEDQTDRVLQAILDTKISPELVPADDEGAMQSTEDRIGPYELHDFFLFHILRHGLPPSKVAFLAWQAWQRADAGLWPFDYPAHLKRGYDLPTIRKWLEIFLFRFFQISQFKRSCLPNGPKVGSGGSLSPRGDWRAPSDSEATVWLEELRQNVPE
;
A
#
# COMPACT_ATOMS: atom_id res chain seq x y z
N TRP A 1 7.97 -14.93 9.42
CA TRP A 1 7.92 -15.11 10.89
C TRP A 1 7.48 -16.53 11.26
N VAL A 2 6.25 -16.97 10.96
CA VAL A 2 5.75 -18.33 11.27
C VAL A 2 6.76 -19.44 10.94
N ILE A 3 7.22 -19.49 9.68
CA ILE A 3 8.25 -20.43 9.18
C ILE A 3 9.57 -20.32 9.97
N LYS A 4 9.98 -19.09 10.33
CA LYS A 4 11.25 -18.86 11.04
C LYS A 4 11.18 -19.23 12.52
N THR A 5 9.98 -19.21 13.10
CA THR A 5 9.73 -19.57 14.50
C THR A 5 9.27 -21.01 14.66
N ASN A 6 9.27 -21.81 13.58
CA ASN A 6 8.87 -23.22 13.55
C ASN A 6 7.55 -23.49 14.29
N GLN A 7 6.49 -22.74 13.95
CA GLN A 7 5.19 -22.93 14.62
C GLN A 7 4.45 -24.17 14.15
N PHE A 8 4.86 -24.74 13.02
CA PHE A 8 4.27 -25.91 12.41
C PHE A 8 5.34 -26.95 12.06
N GLU A 9 4.90 -28.09 11.55
CA GLU A 9 5.79 -29.15 11.08
C GLU A 9 6.57 -28.70 9.82
N ASP A 10 7.77 -29.26 9.64
CA ASP A 10 8.68 -28.95 8.53
C ASP A 10 8.00 -29.01 7.15
N GLN A 11 7.07 -29.94 6.95
CA GLN A 11 6.34 -30.06 5.69
C GLN A 11 5.48 -28.83 5.42
N THR A 12 4.75 -28.34 6.43
CA THR A 12 3.93 -27.12 6.32
C THR A 12 4.81 -25.92 6.06
N ASP A 13 5.92 -25.79 6.77
CA ASP A 13 6.84 -24.67 6.61
C ASP A 13 7.47 -24.63 5.20
N ARG A 14 7.80 -25.78 4.61
CA ARG A 14 8.25 -25.86 3.21
C ARG A 14 7.18 -25.41 2.23
N VAL A 15 5.92 -25.78 2.45
CA VAL A 15 4.81 -25.35 1.59
C VAL A 15 4.58 -23.84 1.71
N LEU A 16 4.58 -23.30 2.93
CA LEU A 16 4.44 -21.86 3.15
C LEU A 16 5.59 -21.07 2.53
N GLN A 17 6.82 -21.60 2.60
CA GLN A 17 7.98 -20.99 1.95
C GLN A 17 7.82 -20.99 0.42
N ALA A 18 7.38 -22.09 -0.17
CA ALA A 18 7.11 -22.17 -1.61
C ALA A 18 6.03 -21.16 -2.06
N ILE A 19 5.00 -20.93 -1.24
CA ILE A 19 3.96 -19.90 -1.51
C ILE A 19 4.57 -18.49 -1.48
N LEU A 20 5.41 -18.18 -0.49
CA LEU A 20 6.08 -16.87 -0.38
C LEU A 20 7.05 -16.61 -1.55
N ASP A 21 7.75 -17.65 -2.00
CA ASP A 21 8.72 -17.55 -3.10
C ASP A 21 8.03 -17.45 -4.48
N THR A 22 6.73 -17.78 -4.55
CA THR A 22 5.95 -17.66 -5.78
C THR A 22 5.57 -16.20 -6.03
N LYS A 23 6.03 -15.63 -7.15
CA LYS A 23 5.72 -14.25 -7.53
C LYS A 23 4.21 -14.05 -7.67
N ILE A 24 3.65 -13.06 -6.96
CA ILE A 24 2.25 -12.67 -7.08
C ILE A 24 2.00 -12.19 -8.51
N SER A 25 1.21 -12.95 -9.27
CA SER A 25 0.77 -12.58 -10.62
C SER A 25 -0.76 -12.62 -10.67
N PRO A 26 -1.41 -11.65 -11.34
CA PRO A 26 -2.81 -11.82 -11.67
C PRO A 26 -2.93 -12.97 -12.67
N GLU A 27 -3.27 -14.16 -12.18
CA GLU A 27 -3.43 -15.40 -12.96
C GLU A 27 -4.34 -15.27 -14.20
N LEU A 28 -5.13 -14.20 -14.27
CA LEU A 28 -6.10 -13.90 -15.31
C LEU A 28 -5.55 -13.03 -16.47
N VAL A 29 -4.30 -12.56 -16.42
CA VAL A 29 -3.69 -11.77 -17.51
C VAL A 29 -2.57 -12.62 -18.13
N PRO A 30 -2.65 -12.98 -19.43
CA PRO A 30 -1.56 -13.64 -20.12
C PRO A 30 -0.27 -12.82 -19.97
N ALA A 31 0.87 -13.48 -19.89
CA ALA A 31 2.14 -12.78 -20.04
C ALA A 31 2.16 -12.04 -21.40
N ASP A 32 2.85 -10.90 -21.46
CA ASP A 32 3.06 -10.22 -22.74
C ASP A 32 3.89 -11.08 -23.71
N ASP A 33 4.05 -10.62 -24.94
CA ASP A 33 4.79 -11.34 -26.01
C ASP A 33 6.27 -11.66 -25.62
N GLU A 34 6.77 -11.04 -24.55
CA GLU A 34 8.12 -11.19 -23.99
C GLU A 34 8.14 -12.04 -22.71
N GLY A 35 6.99 -12.54 -22.25
CA GLY A 35 6.85 -13.39 -21.07
C GLY A 35 6.83 -12.63 -19.74
N ALA A 36 6.80 -11.30 -19.75
CA ALA A 36 6.71 -10.49 -18.55
C ALA A 36 5.25 -10.40 -18.05
N MET A 37 5.08 -10.71 -16.77
CA MET A 37 3.79 -10.62 -16.08
C MET A 37 3.59 -9.20 -15.54
N GLN A 38 2.46 -8.57 -15.86
CA GLN A 38 2.10 -7.25 -15.32
C GLN A 38 2.02 -7.29 -13.78
N SER A 39 2.88 -6.53 -13.09
CA SER A 39 2.75 -6.32 -11.64
C SER A 39 1.70 -5.25 -11.36
N THR A 40 0.86 -5.49 -10.35
CA THR A 40 -0.07 -4.45 -9.88
C THR A 40 0.68 -3.24 -9.32
N GLU A 41 1.83 -3.47 -8.68
CA GLU A 41 2.69 -2.39 -8.14
C GLU A 41 3.23 -1.48 -9.26
N ASP A 42 3.48 -2.00 -10.46
CA ASP A 42 3.92 -1.16 -11.59
C ASP A 42 2.85 -0.14 -11.98
N ARG A 43 1.57 -0.50 -11.80
CA ARG A 43 0.42 0.34 -12.15
C ARG A 43 0.00 1.28 -11.01
N ILE A 44 -0.02 0.79 -9.78
CA ILE A 44 -0.58 1.57 -8.67
C ILE A 44 0.47 2.19 -7.76
N GLY A 45 1.68 1.62 -7.70
CA GLY A 45 2.74 2.02 -6.80
C GLY A 45 3.13 0.91 -5.81
N PRO A 46 4.28 1.06 -5.11
CA PRO A 46 4.73 0.11 -4.10
C PRO A 46 3.73 0.01 -2.95
N TYR A 47 3.38 -1.21 -2.54
CA TYR A 47 2.37 -1.41 -1.49
C TYR A 47 2.76 -0.77 -0.16
N GLU A 48 4.04 -0.78 0.19
CA GLU A 48 4.56 -0.20 1.42
C GLU A 48 4.31 1.31 1.53
N LEU A 49 4.34 2.03 0.40
CA LEU A 49 3.98 3.45 0.37
C LEU A 49 2.46 3.63 0.46
N HIS A 50 1.70 2.82 -0.26
CA HIS A 50 0.23 2.90 -0.26
C HIS A 50 -0.36 2.59 1.12
N ASP A 51 0.16 1.58 1.80
CA ASP A 51 -0.25 1.23 3.16
C ASP A 51 0.15 2.34 4.15
N PHE A 52 1.32 2.95 3.97
CA PHE A 52 1.73 4.11 4.76
C PHE A 52 0.77 5.29 4.59
N PHE A 53 0.40 5.62 3.34
CA PHE A 53 -0.55 6.69 3.03
C PHE A 53 -1.92 6.37 3.59
N LEU A 54 -2.41 5.15 3.35
CA LEU A 54 -3.69 4.66 3.83
C LEU A 54 -3.79 4.80 5.35
N PHE A 55 -2.80 4.34 6.09
CA PHE A 55 -2.81 4.42 7.54
C PHE A 55 -2.96 5.88 8.00
N HIS A 56 -2.10 6.79 7.52
CA HIS A 56 -2.09 8.17 7.99
C HIS A 56 -3.34 8.96 7.57
N ILE A 57 -3.90 8.67 6.39
CA ILE A 57 -5.12 9.33 5.92
C ILE A 57 -6.36 8.73 6.60
N LEU A 58 -6.49 7.41 6.65
CA LEU A 58 -7.66 6.74 7.22
C LEU A 58 -7.73 6.91 8.74
N ARG A 59 -6.61 6.70 9.44
CA ARG A 59 -6.58 6.72 10.91
C ARG A 59 -6.61 8.13 11.48
N HIS A 60 -5.95 9.07 10.82
CA HIS A 60 -5.66 10.39 11.38
C HIS A 60 -6.20 11.55 10.53
N GLY A 61 -6.68 11.33 9.31
CA GLY A 61 -7.17 12.40 8.44
C GLY A 61 -6.09 13.41 8.07
N LEU A 62 -4.81 13.00 8.05
CA LEU A 62 -3.71 13.93 7.81
C LEU A 62 -3.73 14.46 6.36
N PRO A 63 -3.38 15.74 6.14
CA PRO A 63 -3.28 16.29 4.80
C PRO A 63 -2.10 15.66 4.02
N PRO A 64 -2.19 15.57 2.68
CA PRO A 64 -1.15 14.96 1.84
C PRO A 64 0.26 15.47 2.10
N SER A 65 0.45 16.78 2.28
CA SER A 65 1.77 17.35 2.57
C SER A 65 2.40 16.78 3.85
N LYS A 66 1.59 16.58 4.89
CA LYS A 66 2.05 15.96 6.14
C LYS A 66 2.38 14.50 5.93
N VAL A 67 1.57 13.79 5.16
CA VAL A 67 1.80 12.37 4.82
C VAL A 67 3.08 12.21 4.01
N ALA A 68 3.31 13.06 3.01
CA ALA A 68 4.54 13.09 2.21
C ALA A 68 5.77 13.37 3.06
N PHE A 69 5.70 14.34 3.97
CA PHE A 69 6.78 14.63 4.92
C PHE A 69 7.11 13.40 5.80
N LEU A 70 6.10 12.75 6.38
CA LEU A 70 6.30 11.58 7.23
C LEU A 70 6.86 10.40 6.42
N ALA A 71 6.34 10.17 5.22
CA ALA A 71 6.82 9.12 4.34
C ALA A 71 8.28 9.37 3.93
N TRP A 72 8.63 10.61 3.59
CA TRP A 72 10.00 10.96 3.23
C TRP A 72 10.96 10.74 4.39
N GLN A 73 10.60 11.15 5.61
CA GLN A 73 11.43 10.89 6.79
C GLN A 73 11.59 9.39 7.09
N ALA A 74 10.56 8.58 6.84
CA ALA A 74 10.60 7.14 7.06
C ALA A 74 11.37 6.37 5.98
N TRP A 75 11.27 6.81 4.72
CA TRP A 75 11.67 6.02 3.56
C TRP A 75 12.82 6.60 2.73
N GLN A 76 13.27 7.84 2.96
CA GLN A 76 14.35 8.44 2.15
C GLN A 76 15.67 7.65 2.19
N ARG A 77 15.86 6.85 3.25
CA ARG A 77 17.12 6.17 3.54
C ARG A 77 16.85 4.74 4.01
N ALA A 78 17.13 3.77 3.14
CA ALA A 78 16.98 2.35 3.47
C ALA A 78 17.93 1.87 4.58
N ASP A 79 19.02 2.60 4.80
CA ASP A 79 20.04 2.33 5.83
C ASP A 79 19.73 3.00 7.18
N ALA A 80 18.66 3.80 7.27
CA ALA A 80 18.26 4.49 8.49
C ALA A 80 17.00 3.89 9.10
N GLY A 81 16.85 4.01 10.43
CA GLY A 81 15.69 3.51 11.15
C GLY A 81 15.72 2.00 11.40
N LEU A 82 14.54 1.40 11.52
CA LEU A 82 14.38 -0.02 11.85
C LEU A 82 13.56 -0.71 10.75
N TRP A 83 14.01 -1.89 10.37
CA TRP A 83 13.25 -2.80 9.52
C TRP A 83 12.57 -3.87 10.39
N PRO A 84 11.47 -4.49 9.91
CA PRO A 84 10.89 -5.65 10.55
C PRO A 84 11.93 -6.75 10.82
N PHE A 85 11.65 -7.59 11.81
CA PHE A 85 12.52 -8.70 12.16
C PHE A 85 12.82 -9.58 10.93
N ASP A 86 14.12 -9.81 10.67
CA ASP A 86 14.62 -10.65 9.56
C ASP A 86 14.11 -10.20 8.18
N TYR A 87 13.93 -8.88 7.97
CA TYR A 87 13.48 -8.36 6.68
C TYR A 87 14.57 -8.53 5.60
N PRO A 88 14.27 -9.15 4.45
CA PRO A 88 15.27 -9.46 3.43
C PRO A 88 15.99 -8.22 2.92
N ALA A 89 17.33 -8.26 2.87
CA ALA A 89 18.14 -7.10 2.48
C ALA A 89 17.81 -6.57 1.07
N HIS A 90 17.50 -7.46 0.13
CA HIS A 90 17.15 -7.10 -1.25
C HIS A 90 15.76 -6.46 -1.40
N LEU A 91 14.92 -6.51 -0.35
CA LEU A 91 13.60 -5.86 -0.31
C LEU A 91 13.63 -4.52 0.44
N LYS A 92 14.77 -4.15 1.05
CA LYS A 92 14.91 -2.85 1.71
C LYS A 92 15.02 -1.75 0.68
N ARG A 93 13.98 -0.93 0.57
CA ARG A 93 13.87 0.15 -0.43
C ARG A 93 14.01 1.52 0.22
N GLY A 94 14.53 2.46 -0.54
CA GLY A 94 14.51 3.88 -0.23
C GLY A 94 13.83 4.66 -1.33
N TYR A 95 13.10 5.72 -0.98
CA TYR A 95 12.32 6.53 -1.93
C TYR A 95 12.67 8.00 -1.82
N ASP A 96 12.99 8.62 -2.95
CA ASP A 96 13.11 10.07 -3.01
C ASP A 96 11.74 10.75 -2.91
N LEU A 97 11.76 12.04 -2.60
CA LEU A 97 10.54 12.83 -2.43
C LEU A 97 9.68 12.87 -3.70
N PRO A 98 10.22 13.03 -4.93
CA PRO A 98 9.44 12.99 -6.16
C PRO A 98 8.70 11.65 -6.35
N THR A 99 9.35 10.52 -6.02
CA THR A 99 8.71 9.19 -6.08
C THR A 99 7.57 9.08 -5.08
N ILE A 100 7.77 9.54 -3.84
CA ILE A 100 6.70 9.55 -2.82
C ILE A 100 5.53 10.42 -3.27
N ARG A 101 5.81 11.63 -3.78
CA ARG A 101 4.79 12.55 -4.30
C ARG A 101 3.98 11.91 -5.41
N LYS A 102 4.63 11.31 -6.41
CA LYS A 102 3.98 10.64 -7.53
C LYS A 102 3.01 9.56 -7.06
N TRP A 103 3.46 8.68 -6.17
CA TRP A 103 2.60 7.60 -5.69
C TRP A 103 1.50 8.09 -4.75
N LEU A 104 1.76 9.15 -3.97
CA LEU A 104 0.72 9.79 -3.16
C LEU A 104 -0.35 10.43 -4.06
N GLU A 105 0.02 11.07 -5.16
CA GLU A 105 -0.95 11.63 -6.13
C GLU A 105 -1.86 10.52 -6.69
N ILE A 106 -1.26 9.41 -7.12
CA ILE A 106 -1.99 8.23 -7.60
C ILE A 106 -2.87 7.64 -6.49
N PHE A 107 -2.38 7.54 -5.26
CA PHE A 107 -3.16 7.10 -4.12
C PHE A 107 -4.38 7.98 -3.90
N LEU A 108 -4.23 9.31 -3.86
CA LEU A 108 -5.33 10.25 -3.57
C LEU A 108 -6.42 10.17 -4.64
N PHE A 109 -6.04 10.20 -5.92
CA PHE A 109 -6.98 10.03 -7.01
C PHE A 109 -7.72 8.70 -6.90
N ARG A 110 -7.00 7.60 -6.64
CA ARG A 110 -7.63 6.28 -6.57
C ARG A 110 -8.54 6.15 -5.35
N PHE A 111 -8.08 6.60 -4.20
CA PHE A 111 -8.73 6.42 -2.91
C PHE A 111 -10.00 7.25 -2.79
N PHE A 112 -9.94 8.54 -3.17
CA PHE A 112 -11.06 9.46 -3.02
C PHE A 112 -12.03 9.46 -4.19
N GLN A 113 -11.59 9.14 -5.42
CA GLN A 113 -12.45 9.30 -6.60
C GLN A 113 -12.90 7.97 -7.22
N ILE A 114 -11.97 7.06 -7.54
CA ILE A 114 -12.33 5.92 -8.43
C ILE A 114 -12.56 4.59 -7.69
N SER A 115 -12.32 4.51 -6.37
CA SER A 115 -12.43 3.24 -5.64
C SER A 115 -13.59 3.15 -4.66
N GLN A 116 -14.20 4.27 -4.27
CA GLN A 116 -15.21 4.26 -3.22
C GLN A 116 -16.47 3.47 -3.60
N PHE A 117 -16.92 3.55 -4.85
CA PHE A 117 -18.08 2.78 -5.32
C PHE A 117 -17.90 1.26 -5.14
N LYS A 118 -16.67 0.76 -5.29
CA LYS A 118 -16.35 -0.67 -5.10
C LYS A 118 -16.46 -1.07 -3.63
N ARG A 119 -16.23 -0.13 -2.72
CA ARG A 119 -16.28 -0.36 -1.27
C ARG A 119 -17.70 -0.38 -0.73
N SER A 120 -18.61 0.37 -1.35
CA SER A 120 -20.01 0.49 -0.93
C SER A 120 -20.76 -0.84 -0.86
N CYS A 121 -20.31 -1.87 -1.59
CA CYS A 121 -20.89 -3.21 -1.62
C CYS A 121 -19.95 -4.31 -1.09
N LEU A 122 -18.99 -3.99 -0.21
CA LEU A 122 -18.06 -5.00 0.32
C LEU A 122 -18.77 -6.13 1.09
N PRO A 123 -18.41 -7.40 0.86
CA PRO A 123 -18.83 -8.53 1.69
C PRO A 123 -18.47 -8.34 3.17
N ASN A 124 -19.05 -9.18 4.03
CA ASN A 124 -18.72 -9.17 5.46
C ASN A 124 -17.30 -9.73 5.70
N GLY A 125 -16.58 -9.11 6.63
CA GLY A 125 -15.27 -9.55 7.09
C GLY A 125 -14.88 -8.83 8.37
N PRO A 126 -14.09 -9.45 9.26
CA PRO A 126 -13.67 -8.80 10.50
C PRO A 126 -12.66 -7.69 10.22
N LYS A 127 -12.76 -6.58 10.96
CA LYS A 127 -11.71 -5.57 11.01
C LYS A 127 -10.46 -6.17 11.69
N VAL A 128 -9.30 -5.90 11.12
CA VAL A 128 -7.99 -6.28 11.69
C VAL A 128 -7.14 -5.03 11.85
N GLY A 129 -6.47 -4.91 13.00
CA GLY A 129 -5.58 -3.78 13.31
C GLY A 129 -6.29 -2.51 13.80
N SER A 130 -5.48 -1.58 14.32
CA SER A 130 -5.95 -0.31 14.88
C SER A 130 -6.11 0.81 13.84
N GLY A 131 -5.51 0.65 12.66
CA GLY A 131 -5.50 1.65 11.58
C GLY A 131 -6.87 1.93 10.95
N GLY A 132 -7.84 1.04 11.15
CA GLY A 132 -9.17 1.14 10.55
C GLY A 132 -9.42 0.05 9.51
N SER A 133 -10.64 0.04 8.99
CA SER A 133 -11.09 -0.82 7.90
C SER A 133 -11.78 0.03 6.83
N LEU A 134 -11.96 -0.54 5.64
CA LEU A 134 -12.61 0.14 4.52
C LEU A 134 -14.08 -0.25 4.35
N SER A 135 -14.68 -0.83 5.39
CA SER A 135 -16.09 -1.19 5.38
C SER A 135 -16.97 0.06 5.38
N PRO A 136 -17.95 0.20 4.46
CA PRO A 136 -18.93 1.28 4.49
C PRO A 136 -19.88 1.18 5.69
N ARG A 137 -19.88 0.02 6.36
CA ARG A 137 -20.63 -0.27 7.59
C ARG A 137 -19.80 -0.02 8.86
N GLY A 138 -18.54 0.38 8.72
CA GLY A 138 -17.58 0.56 9.81
C GLY A 138 -16.84 1.88 9.71
N ASP A 139 -15.51 1.83 9.64
CA ASP A 139 -14.65 3.01 9.81
C ASP A 139 -14.64 3.97 8.61
N TRP A 140 -15.01 3.53 7.40
CA TRP A 140 -14.90 4.36 6.19
C TRP A 140 -16.24 4.60 5.52
N ARG A 141 -16.85 5.74 5.83
CA ARG A 141 -18.14 6.18 5.27
C ARG A 141 -17.91 7.37 4.35
N ALA A 142 -17.82 7.12 3.05
CA ALA A 142 -17.58 8.15 2.04
C ALA A 142 -18.54 8.00 0.84
N PRO A 143 -18.92 9.11 0.19
CA PRO A 143 -19.78 9.10 -1.00
C PRO A 143 -19.04 8.49 -2.21
N SER A 144 -19.73 7.65 -2.98
CA SER A 144 -19.18 6.94 -4.15
C SER A 144 -18.86 7.87 -5.34
N ASP A 145 -19.39 9.08 -5.31
CA ASP A 145 -19.37 10.13 -6.33
C ASP A 145 -18.56 11.37 -5.87
N SER A 146 -17.62 11.19 -4.94
CA SER A 146 -16.69 12.25 -4.53
C SER A 146 -15.54 12.46 -5.51
N GLU A 147 -14.99 13.67 -5.50
CA GLU A 147 -13.84 14.08 -6.30
C GLU A 147 -12.58 14.17 -5.43
N ALA A 148 -11.41 13.87 -6.01
CA ALA A 148 -10.12 13.96 -5.31
C ALA A 148 -9.51 15.38 -5.35
N THR A 149 -10.16 16.34 -6.00
CA THR A 149 -9.62 17.67 -6.35
C THR A 149 -8.94 18.39 -5.19
N VAL A 150 -9.61 18.49 -4.03
CA VAL A 150 -9.07 19.24 -2.87
C VAL A 150 -7.80 18.59 -2.30
N TRP A 151 -7.71 17.25 -2.35
CA TRP A 151 -6.54 16.51 -1.87
C TRP A 151 -5.38 16.63 -2.85
N LEU A 152 -5.67 16.56 -4.15
CA LEU A 152 -4.65 16.72 -5.19
C LEU A 152 -4.08 18.15 -5.20
N GLU A 153 -4.93 19.15 -4.99
CA GLU A 153 -4.48 20.54 -4.92
C GLU A 153 -3.62 20.80 -3.68
N GLU A 154 -4.00 20.26 -2.52
CA GLU A 154 -3.18 20.36 -1.30
C GLU A 154 -1.79 19.76 -1.51
N LEU A 155 -1.72 18.58 -2.15
CA LEU A 155 -0.45 17.94 -2.50
C LEU A 155 0.40 18.83 -3.42
N ARG A 156 -0.20 19.36 -4.49
CA ARG A 156 0.51 20.15 -5.51
C ARG A 156 1.05 21.47 -4.96
N GLN A 157 0.29 22.13 -4.10
CA GLN A 157 0.66 23.42 -3.52
C GLN A 157 1.74 23.31 -2.43
N ASN A 158 1.75 22.20 -1.67
CA ASN A 158 2.50 22.13 -0.41
C ASN A 158 3.64 21.10 -0.40
N VAL A 159 3.76 20.26 -1.43
CA VAL A 159 4.92 19.36 -1.58
C VAL A 159 5.83 19.90 -2.69
N PRO A 160 7.16 19.86 -2.54
CA PRO A 160 8.09 20.15 -3.63
C PRO A 160 7.97 19.15 -4.79
N GLU A 161 8.33 19.59 -6.00
CA GLU A 161 8.50 18.69 -7.16
C GLU A 161 9.82 17.93 -7.10
#